data_AF-A0A075HCZ4-F1
#
_entry.id   AF-A0A075HCZ4-F1
#
_cell.length_a   1.000
_cell.length_b   1.000
_cell.length_c   1.000
_cell.angle_alpha   90.00
_cell.angle_beta   90.00
_cell.angle_gamma   90.00
#
_symmetry.space_group_name_H-M   'P 1'
#
loop_
_entity.id
_entity.type
_entity.pdbx_description
1 polymer ?
#
loop_
_entity_poly.entity_id
_entity_poly.type
_entity_poly.pdbx_seq_one_letter_code
_entity_poly.pdbx_strand_id
1 'polypeptide(L)'
;MAAEAAAEMTAADATVTNALGSSTPGCEETDSCFIPHIVTIDIGDTVGWSNIDTAAHTVTSGTPEDGPSGVWDSSLIMAGGNFFHTFDQAGAYSYHCMVHPWMLGTVVVNLAETTAAAEAETEIIIPSWIKQNAEWWADGSISDRVYVSGLQWLISNEIMHIPSTTQGTGSDDVIPSWIKQNAEWWADGLISDRVYVGGIQWLITNGIMIISLP
;
A
#
# COMPACT_ATOMS: atom_id res chain seq x y z
N MET A 1 -11.25 -43.60 -1.17
CA MET A 1 -11.16 -42.83 0.09
C MET A 1 -9.72 -42.91 0.55
N ALA A 2 -8.92 -41.86 0.65
CA ALA A 2 -9.06 -40.46 0.30
C ALA A 2 -7.66 -40.02 -0.18
N ALA A 3 -7.58 -39.38 -1.34
CA ALA A 3 -6.42 -38.56 -1.68
C ALA A 3 -6.69 -37.22 -1.00
N GLU A 4 -6.02 -36.94 0.10
CA GLU A 4 -6.06 -35.62 0.72
C GLU A 4 -4.97 -34.79 0.06
N ALA A 5 -5.41 -33.74 -0.64
CA ALA A 5 -4.57 -32.82 -1.36
C ALA A 5 -3.58 -32.16 -0.40
N ALA A 6 -2.28 -32.34 -0.64
CA ALA A 6 -1.29 -31.40 -0.16
C ALA A 6 -1.58 -30.09 -0.90
N ALA A 7 -2.11 -29.09 -0.19
CA ALA A 7 -2.18 -27.73 -0.70
C ALA A 7 -0.75 -27.30 -1.06
N GLU A 8 -0.55 -26.88 -2.31
CA GLU A 8 0.68 -26.23 -2.73
C GLU A 8 0.88 -25.00 -1.84
N MET A 9 1.88 -25.04 -0.97
CA MET A 9 2.37 -23.84 -0.30
C MET A 9 3.00 -23.00 -1.41
N THR A 10 2.26 -22.02 -1.92
CA THR A 10 2.77 -21.07 -2.89
C THR A 10 4.01 -20.41 -2.26
N ALA A 11 5.16 -20.56 -2.91
CA ALA A 11 6.37 -19.87 -2.49
C ALA A 11 6.11 -18.37 -2.51
N ALA A 12 6.65 -17.63 -1.56
CA ALA A 12 6.53 -16.17 -1.57
C ALA A 12 7.20 -15.60 -2.83
N ASP A 13 6.53 -14.66 -3.48
CA ASP A 13 7.05 -13.91 -4.62
C ASP A 13 8.09 -12.88 -4.18
N ALA A 14 7.92 -12.33 -2.97
CA ALA A 14 8.91 -11.49 -2.30
C ALA A 14 9.08 -11.88 -0.83
N THR A 15 10.28 -11.69 -0.28
CA THR A 15 10.57 -11.98 1.13
C THR A 15 11.09 -10.74 1.85
N VAL A 16 10.57 -10.51 3.05
CA VAL A 16 11.07 -9.55 4.03
C VAL A 16 11.64 -10.31 5.22
N THR A 17 12.76 -9.86 5.76
CA THR A 17 13.44 -10.50 6.88
C THR A 17 13.47 -9.58 8.09
N ASN A 18 13.10 -10.08 9.26
CA ASN A 18 13.31 -9.35 10.51
C ASN A 18 14.80 -9.46 10.88
N ALA A 19 15.49 -8.33 10.95
CA ALA A 19 16.94 -8.31 11.13
C ALA A 19 17.37 -8.86 12.50
N LEU A 20 18.59 -9.43 12.57
CA LEU A 20 19.20 -9.82 13.84
C LEU A 20 19.33 -8.62 14.77
N GLY A 21 18.87 -8.76 16.02
CA GLY A 21 18.92 -7.68 17.01
C GLY A 21 17.88 -6.57 16.81
N SER A 22 16.93 -6.74 15.89
CA SER A 22 15.83 -5.77 15.65
C SER A 22 14.89 -5.62 16.83
N SER A 23 14.90 -6.57 17.78
CA SER A 23 14.24 -6.45 19.09
C SER A 23 14.87 -5.45 20.06
N THR A 24 15.96 -4.79 19.68
CA THR A 24 16.51 -3.65 20.40
C THR A 24 16.52 -2.41 19.50
N PRO A 25 16.23 -1.20 20.03
CA PRO A 25 16.31 0.03 19.26
C PRO A 25 17.70 0.27 18.64
N GLY A 26 17.72 0.87 17.46
CA GLY A 26 18.90 1.27 16.68
C GLY A 26 18.82 0.93 15.19
N CYS A 27 17.97 -0.02 14.79
CA CYS A 27 17.80 -0.39 13.37
C CYS A 27 16.92 0.62 12.60
N GLU A 28 16.06 1.36 13.31
CA GLU A 28 15.16 2.40 12.80
C GLU A 28 15.90 3.61 12.24
N GLU A 29 17.11 3.88 12.72
CA GLU A 29 17.97 4.97 12.22
C GLU A 29 18.48 4.73 10.79
N THR A 30 18.34 3.51 10.28
CA THR A 30 18.88 3.06 8.98
C THR A 30 17.87 2.26 8.17
N ASP A 31 16.59 2.25 8.58
CA ASP A 31 15.52 1.46 7.97
C ASP A 31 15.90 0.00 7.72
N SER A 32 16.57 -0.61 8.71
CA SER A 32 17.15 -1.96 8.61
C SER A 32 16.51 -2.97 9.55
N CYS A 33 15.40 -2.62 10.21
CA CYS A 33 14.67 -3.52 11.10
C CYS A 33 13.95 -4.65 10.32
N PHE A 34 13.25 -4.27 9.26
CA PHE A 34 12.73 -5.18 8.22
C PHE A 34 13.59 -5.02 6.99
N ILE A 35 14.00 -6.13 6.36
CA ILE A 35 14.93 -6.13 5.22
C ILE A 35 14.28 -6.84 4.02
N PRO A 36 13.96 -6.11 2.93
CA PRO A 36 13.96 -4.64 2.84
C PRO A 36 12.82 -4.03 3.68
N HIS A 37 12.94 -2.75 4.06
CA HIS A 37 11.88 -2.05 4.80
C HIS A 37 10.70 -1.68 3.88
N ILE A 38 10.98 -1.38 2.60
CA ILE A 38 9.97 -1.29 1.53
C ILE A 38 10.13 -2.50 0.61
N VAL A 39 9.07 -3.28 0.47
CA VAL A 39 8.99 -4.35 -0.52
C VAL A 39 7.95 -3.99 -1.57
N THR A 40 8.32 -4.09 -2.85
CA THR A 40 7.41 -3.83 -3.97
C THR A 40 7.06 -5.15 -4.65
N ILE A 41 5.77 -5.38 -4.86
CA ILE A 41 5.16 -6.57 -5.49
C ILE A 41 4.02 -6.13 -6.41
N ASP A 42 3.42 -7.08 -7.13
CA ASP A 42 2.23 -6.83 -7.96
C ASP A 42 0.97 -7.47 -7.34
N ILE A 43 -0.23 -7.04 -7.77
CA ILE A 43 -1.49 -7.67 -7.33
C ILE A 43 -1.45 -9.17 -7.60
N GLY A 44 -1.82 -9.94 -6.59
CA GLY A 44 -1.84 -11.41 -6.61
C GLY A 44 -0.59 -12.04 -6.00
N ASP A 45 0.47 -11.25 -5.78
CA ASP A 45 1.70 -11.74 -5.19
C ASP A 45 1.57 -11.97 -3.69
N THR A 46 2.40 -12.87 -3.19
CA THR A 46 2.52 -13.21 -1.77
C THR A 46 3.84 -12.70 -1.20
N VAL A 47 3.75 -11.87 -0.15
CA VAL A 47 4.92 -11.50 0.67
C VAL A 47 5.09 -12.54 1.78
N GLY A 48 6.31 -13.04 1.92
CA GLY A 48 6.74 -13.85 3.07
C GLY A 48 7.59 -13.03 4.02
N TRP A 49 7.29 -13.07 5.31
CA TRP A 49 8.13 -12.52 6.36
C TRP A 49 8.85 -13.64 7.09
N SER A 50 10.17 -13.54 7.21
CA SER A 50 11.01 -14.51 7.93
C SER A 50 11.63 -13.86 9.15
N ASN A 51 11.42 -14.47 10.32
CA ASN A 51 12.04 -14.01 11.54
C ASN A 51 13.37 -14.74 11.78
N ILE A 52 14.49 -14.15 11.33
CA ILE A 52 15.82 -14.69 11.63
C ILE A 52 16.40 -14.16 12.95
N ASP A 53 15.71 -13.21 13.60
CA ASP A 53 16.09 -12.75 14.93
C ASP A 53 15.86 -13.84 15.98
N THR A 54 16.48 -13.66 17.15
CA THR A 54 16.32 -14.54 18.31
C THR A 54 15.10 -14.20 19.15
N ALA A 55 14.53 -13.01 18.98
CA ALA A 55 13.31 -12.56 19.64
C ALA A 55 12.07 -12.90 18.81
N ALA A 56 10.91 -12.95 19.46
CA ALA A 56 9.62 -13.03 18.77
C ALA A 56 9.20 -11.66 18.25
N HIS A 57 8.56 -11.64 17.08
CA HIS A 57 8.14 -10.41 16.41
C HIS A 57 6.73 -10.56 15.86
N THR A 58 6.09 -9.45 15.47
CA THR A 58 4.88 -9.47 14.64
C THR A 58 5.14 -8.70 13.35
N VAL A 59 4.25 -8.91 12.40
CA VAL A 59 4.09 -8.12 11.18
C VAL A 59 2.61 -7.80 11.10
N THR A 60 2.26 -6.59 11.53
CA THR A 60 0.86 -6.17 11.70
C THR A 60 0.63 -4.92 10.88
N SER A 61 -0.36 -4.96 9.98
CA SER A 61 -0.72 -3.81 9.14
C SER A 61 -1.17 -2.62 9.98
N GLY A 62 -0.75 -1.41 9.63
CA GLY A 62 -1.00 -0.18 10.38
C GLY A 62 0.29 0.46 10.93
N THR A 63 0.15 1.46 11.78
CA THR A 63 1.27 2.24 12.35
C THR A 63 1.25 2.18 13.88
N PRO A 64 2.37 2.46 14.57
CA PRO A 64 2.37 2.60 16.03
C PRO A 64 1.41 3.66 16.55
N GLU A 65 1.20 4.74 15.80
CA GLU A 65 0.38 5.89 16.18
C GLU A 65 -1.12 5.59 16.10
N ASP A 66 -1.57 4.99 15.00
CA ASP A 66 -2.99 4.70 14.75
C ASP A 66 -3.39 3.28 15.19
N GLY A 67 -2.41 2.40 15.42
CA GLY A 67 -2.60 0.99 15.72
C GLY A 67 -2.88 0.13 14.47
N PRO A 68 -3.30 -1.12 14.67
CA PRO A 68 -3.55 -2.04 13.56
C PRO A 68 -4.67 -1.57 12.63
N SER A 69 -4.42 -1.54 11.33
CA SER A 69 -5.41 -1.20 10.31
C SER A 69 -6.40 -2.33 10.02
N GLY A 70 -6.08 -3.56 10.45
CA GLY A 70 -6.94 -4.73 10.29
C GLY A 70 -6.85 -5.45 8.93
N VAL A 71 -5.89 -5.08 8.07
CA VAL A 71 -5.67 -5.74 6.77
C VAL A 71 -4.99 -7.10 6.99
N TRP A 72 -3.94 -7.17 7.80
CA TRP A 72 -3.36 -8.44 8.27
C TRP A 72 -2.71 -8.32 9.65
N ASP A 73 -2.63 -9.46 10.33
CA ASP A 73 -1.91 -9.64 11.59
C ASP A 73 -1.27 -11.03 11.60
N SER A 74 0.06 -11.08 11.65
CA SER A 74 0.79 -12.35 11.70
C SER A 74 0.63 -13.10 13.03
N SER A 75 0.08 -12.45 14.06
CA SER A 75 0.35 -12.82 15.46
C SER A 75 1.85 -12.88 15.73
N LEU A 76 2.29 -13.59 16.78
CA LEU A 76 3.70 -13.78 17.07
C LEU A 76 4.35 -14.75 16.07
N ILE A 77 5.34 -14.24 15.34
CA ILE A 77 6.31 -15.03 14.59
C ILE A 77 7.50 -15.30 15.52
N MET A 78 7.59 -16.53 16.02
CA MET A 78 8.72 -16.97 16.85
C MET A 78 10.03 -16.98 16.04
N ALA A 79 11.18 -17.00 16.73
CA ALA A 79 12.49 -17.13 16.09
C ALA A 79 12.54 -18.33 15.12
N GLY A 80 13.00 -18.10 13.90
CA GLY A 80 13.02 -19.05 12.78
C GLY A 80 11.66 -19.28 12.11
N GLY A 81 10.59 -18.64 12.58
CA GLY A 81 9.25 -18.72 12.03
C GLY A 81 9.07 -17.87 10.78
N ASN A 82 7.98 -18.15 10.05
CA ASN A 82 7.60 -17.39 8.86
C ASN A 82 6.09 -17.07 8.88
N PHE A 83 5.71 -15.99 8.22
CA PHE A 83 4.33 -15.61 7.94
C PHE A 83 4.19 -15.25 6.46
N PHE A 84 3.02 -15.46 5.87
CA PHE A 84 2.76 -15.18 4.46
C PHE A 84 1.43 -14.46 4.30
N HIS A 85 1.40 -13.45 3.45
CA HIS A 85 0.17 -12.73 3.09
C HIS A 85 0.14 -12.44 1.60
N THR A 86 -0.96 -12.79 0.95
CA THR A 86 -1.22 -12.51 -0.47
C THR A 86 -1.99 -11.21 -0.58
N PHE A 87 -1.51 -10.29 -1.43
CA PHE A 87 -2.12 -8.99 -1.63
C PHE A 87 -2.97 -9.00 -2.90
N ASP A 88 -4.27 -8.82 -2.77
CA ASP A 88 -5.21 -8.84 -3.89
C ASP A 88 -5.59 -7.44 -4.39
N GLN A 89 -5.02 -6.40 -3.78
CA GLN A 89 -5.35 -5.00 -4.04
C GLN A 89 -4.07 -4.17 -4.15
N ALA A 90 -4.04 -3.30 -5.17
CA ALA A 90 -2.96 -2.35 -5.35
C ALA A 90 -3.06 -1.23 -4.31
N GLY A 91 -1.91 -0.71 -3.92
CA GLY A 91 -1.79 0.30 -2.89
C GLY A 91 -0.49 0.11 -2.13
N ALA A 92 -0.22 1.00 -1.19
CA ALA A 92 0.90 0.83 -0.29
C ALA A 92 0.39 0.67 1.15
N TYR A 93 0.96 -0.29 1.86
CA TYR A 93 0.47 -0.77 3.14
C TYR A 93 1.59 -0.66 4.18
N SER A 94 1.49 0.33 5.07
CA SER A 94 2.35 0.41 6.26
C SER A 94 2.08 -0.76 7.20
N TYR A 95 3.14 -1.23 7.85
CA TYR A 95 3.05 -2.22 8.92
C TYR A 95 4.14 -2.00 9.96
N HIS A 96 3.93 -2.55 11.15
CA HIS A 96 4.88 -2.47 12.25
C HIS A 96 4.91 -3.76 13.07
N CYS A 97 5.93 -3.90 13.90
CA CYS A 97 5.96 -4.90 14.96
C CYS A 97 5.27 -4.34 16.21
N MET A 98 4.19 -4.99 16.68
CA MET A 98 3.42 -4.53 17.83
C MET A 98 4.21 -4.58 19.16
N VAL A 99 5.20 -5.47 19.24
CA VAL A 99 6.03 -5.65 20.45
C VAL A 99 7.25 -4.73 20.43
N HIS A 100 7.70 -4.34 19.24
CA HIS A 100 8.88 -3.50 19.00
C HIS A 100 8.49 -2.33 18.06
N PRO A 101 7.82 -1.28 18.58
CA PRO A 101 7.14 -0.29 17.74
C PRO A 101 8.05 0.55 16.83
N TRP A 102 9.36 0.53 17.04
CA TRP A 102 10.35 1.17 16.15
C TRP A 102 10.56 0.41 14.84
N MET A 103 10.15 -0.86 14.75
CA MET A 103 10.25 -1.63 13.52
C MET A 103 9.10 -1.28 12.58
N LEU A 104 9.41 -0.56 11.50
CA LEU A 104 8.46 -0.09 10.50
C LEU A 104 8.80 -0.65 9.12
N GLY A 105 7.78 -0.96 8.35
CA GLY A 105 7.94 -1.33 6.95
C GLY A 105 6.71 -0.99 6.11
N THR A 106 6.87 -1.10 4.79
CA THR A 106 5.82 -0.83 3.81
C THR A 106 5.82 -1.92 2.75
N VAL A 107 4.64 -2.43 2.40
CA VAL A 107 4.43 -3.23 1.20
C VAL A 107 3.80 -2.34 0.14
N VAL A 108 4.45 -2.18 -1.01
CA VAL A 108 3.90 -1.48 -2.18
C VAL A 108 3.41 -2.53 -3.17
N VAL A 109 2.12 -2.53 -3.47
CA VAL A 109 1.48 -3.45 -4.40
C VAL A 109 1.09 -2.65 -5.65
N ASN A 110 1.73 -2.95 -6.77
CA ASN A 110 1.36 -2.36 -8.05
C ASN A 110 0.15 -3.09 -8.63
N LEU A 111 -0.58 -2.43 -9.53
CA LEU A 111 -1.53 -3.13 -10.39
C LEU A 111 -0.78 -4.20 -11.20
N ALA A 112 -1.32 -5.42 -11.26
CA ALA A 112 -0.75 -6.48 -12.08
C ALA A 112 -0.55 -5.98 -13.51
N GLU A 113 0.63 -6.23 -14.08
CA GLU A 113 0.84 -6.02 -15.52
C GLU A 113 -0.08 -7.00 -16.26
N THR A 114 -1.26 -6.53 -16.68
CA THR A 114 -2.10 -7.28 -17.61
C THR A 114 -1.30 -7.52 -18.89
N THR A 115 -0.76 -8.73 -19.03
CA THR A 115 -0.26 -9.26 -20.29
C THR A 115 -1.45 -9.53 -21.21
N ALA A 116 -1.91 -8.49 -21.90
CA ALA A 116 -2.60 -8.62 -23.19
C ALA A 116 -2.65 -7.25 -23.91
N ALA A 117 -1.76 -7.12 -24.90
CA ALA A 117 -1.92 -6.33 -26.12
C ALA A 117 -2.48 -4.90 -26.00
N ALA A 118 -1.56 -3.94 -26.04
CA ALA A 118 -1.62 -2.75 -26.88
C ALA A 118 -2.98 -2.05 -27.03
N GLU A 119 -3.17 -0.99 -26.25
CA GLU A 119 -3.41 0.32 -26.83
C GLU A 119 -2.59 1.33 -26.02
N ALA A 120 -2.04 2.32 -26.71
CA ALA A 120 -1.05 3.25 -26.19
C ALA A 120 -1.63 4.12 -25.06
N GLU A 121 -1.45 3.70 -23.81
CA GLU A 121 -1.56 4.62 -22.69
C GLU A 121 -0.27 5.44 -22.63
N THR A 122 -0.37 6.71 -23.04
CA THR A 122 0.60 7.73 -22.68
C THR A 122 1.00 7.56 -21.23
N GLU A 123 2.30 7.51 -20.93
CA GLU A 123 2.82 7.51 -19.57
C GLU A 123 1.96 8.47 -18.73
N ILE A 124 1.31 7.95 -17.68
CA ILE A 124 0.48 8.78 -16.81
C ILE A 124 1.45 9.64 -16.02
N ILE A 125 1.87 10.76 -16.62
CA ILE A 125 2.73 11.75 -15.99
C ILE A 125 1.80 12.80 -15.41
N ILE A 126 1.70 12.79 -14.10
CA ILE A 126 1.02 13.84 -13.38
C ILE A 126 2.04 14.96 -13.16
N PRO A 127 1.77 16.20 -13.62
CA PRO A 127 2.69 17.30 -13.42
C PRO A 127 3.04 17.48 -11.93
N SER A 128 4.31 17.72 -11.64
CA SER A 128 4.80 17.82 -10.25
C SER A 128 4.09 18.90 -9.43
N TRP A 129 3.56 19.96 -10.05
CA TRP A 129 2.78 20.98 -9.34
C TRP A 129 1.47 20.44 -8.76
N ILE A 130 0.98 19.29 -9.22
CA ILE A 130 -0.18 18.59 -8.64
C ILE A 130 0.17 17.91 -7.33
N LYS A 131 1.41 17.43 -7.16
CA LYS A 131 1.87 16.73 -5.95
C LYS A 131 1.70 17.59 -4.70
N GLN A 132 1.84 18.91 -4.85
CA GLN A 132 1.62 19.85 -3.77
C GLN A 132 0.20 19.76 -3.17
N ASN A 133 -0.82 19.47 -3.98
CA ASN A 133 -2.19 19.30 -3.48
C ASN A 133 -2.35 17.98 -2.70
N ALA A 134 -1.58 16.95 -3.06
CA ALA A 134 -1.55 15.68 -2.34
C ALA A 134 -0.86 15.83 -0.98
N GLU A 135 0.21 16.63 -0.88
CA GLU A 135 0.85 16.99 0.40
C GLU A 135 -0.13 17.69 1.34
N TRP A 136 -0.80 18.74 0.86
CA TRP A 136 -1.78 19.48 1.68
C TRP A 136 -2.99 18.64 2.09
N TRP A 137 -3.29 17.59 1.32
CA TRP A 137 -4.38 16.69 1.68
C TRP A 137 -3.92 15.67 2.71
N ALA A 138 -2.70 15.15 2.57
CA ALA A 138 -2.10 14.21 3.51
C ALA A 138 -1.86 14.84 4.88
N ASP A 139 -1.36 16.08 4.92
CA ASP A 139 -1.11 16.82 6.17
C ASP A 139 -2.40 17.39 6.83
N GLY A 140 -3.55 17.24 6.15
CA GLY A 140 -4.86 17.71 6.62
C GLY A 140 -5.14 19.20 6.42
N SER A 141 -4.26 19.94 5.74
CA SER A 141 -4.46 21.35 5.38
C SER A 141 -5.65 21.57 4.46
N ILE A 142 -6.01 20.56 3.64
CA ILE A 142 -7.24 20.53 2.85
C ILE A 142 -8.08 19.30 3.16
N SER A 143 -9.41 19.47 3.15
CA SER A 143 -10.36 18.38 3.36
C SER A 143 -10.46 17.45 2.15
N ASP A 144 -10.90 16.21 2.37
CA ASP A 144 -11.16 15.19 1.34
C ASP A 144 -12.00 15.74 0.19
N ARG A 145 -13.07 16.48 0.48
CA ARG A 145 -13.92 17.11 -0.52
C ARG A 145 -13.17 18.09 -1.43
N VAL A 146 -12.25 18.89 -0.87
CA VAL A 146 -11.44 19.86 -1.63
C VAL A 146 -10.47 19.14 -2.53
N TYR A 147 -9.82 18.09 -2.00
CA TYR A 147 -8.91 17.26 -2.77
C TYR A 147 -9.62 16.53 -3.92
N VAL A 148 -10.75 15.87 -3.65
CA VAL A 148 -11.57 15.18 -4.67
C VAL A 148 -12.06 16.15 -5.74
N SER A 149 -12.49 17.36 -5.37
CA SER A 149 -12.88 18.39 -6.35
C SER A 149 -11.69 18.80 -7.23
N GLY A 150 -10.48 18.87 -6.67
CA GLY A 150 -9.25 19.09 -7.42
C GLY A 150 -8.99 17.98 -8.43
N LEU A 151 -9.09 16.71 -8.02
CA LEU A 151 -8.94 15.56 -8.91
C LEU A 151 -9.99 15.58 -10.04
N GLN A 152 -11.25 15.84 -9.72
CA GLN A 152 -12.32 15.99 -10.71
C GLN A 152 -11.96 17.06 -11.75
N TRP A 153 -11.48 18.22 -11.31
CA TRP A 153 -11.06 19.29 -12.22
C TRP A 153 -9.88 18.86 -13.11
N LEU A 154 -8.90 18.15 -12.57
CA LEU A 154 -7.74 17.67 -13.35
C LEU A 154 -8.15 16.65 -14.41
N ILE A 155 -9.08 15.76 -14.08
CA ILE A 155 -9.63 14.78 -15.01
C ILE A 155 -10.44 15.51 -16.10
N SER A 156 -11.33 16.44 -15.73
CA SER A 156 -12.13 17.23 -16.68
C SER A 156 -11.31 18.09 -17.63
N ASN A 157 -10.11 18.51 -17.23
CA ASN A 157 -9.21 19.32 -18.07
C ASN A 157 -8.15 18.46 -18.78
N GLU A 158 -8.27 17.13 -18.76
CA GLU A 158 -7.34 16.21 -19.40
C GLU A 158 -5.88 16.39 -18.90
N ILE A 159 -5.70 16.87 -17.67
CA ILE A 159 -4.38 17.03 -17.02
C ILE A 159 -3.96 15.73 -16.32
N MET A 160 -4.95 15.00 -15.79
CA MET A 160 -4.76 13.68 -15.17
C MET A 160 -5.62 12.67 -15.91
N HIS A 161 -4.98 11.65 -16.46
CA HIS A 161 -5.68 10.53 -17.08
C HIS A 161 -5.82 9.40 -16.06
N ILE A 162 -7.06 9.07 -15.71
CA ILE A 162 -7.37 7.87 -14.92
C ILE A 162 -7.85 6.81 -15.91
N PRO A 163 -7.27 5.60 -15.91
CA PRO A 163 -7.76 4.53 -16.76
C PRO A 163 -9.23 4.23 -16.48
N SER A 164 -9.95 3.68 -17.46
CA SER A 164 -11.40 3.45 -17.36
C SER A 164 -11.74 2.68 -16.09
N THR A 165 -12.54 3.29 -15.22
CA THR A 165 -12.89 2.77 -13.89
C THR A 165 -14.40 2.82 -13.70
N THR A 166 -15.00 1.76 -13.16
CA THR A 166 -16.44 1.73 -12.86
C THR A 166 -16.69 2.35 -11.50
N GLN A 167 -17.56 3.35 -11.40
CA GLN A 167 -17.88 3.98 -10.11
C GLN A 167 -18.72 3.05 -9.23
N GLY A 168 -18.25 2.82 -7.99
CA GLY A 168 -18.97 2.07 -6.97
C GLY A 168 -20.14 2.84 -6.36
N THR A 169 -21.00 2.13 -5.63
CA THR A 169 -22.15 2.71 -4.93
C THR A 169 -21.80 2.97 -3.46
N GLY A 170 -21.23 4.13 -3.15
CA GLY A 170 -20.97 4.57 -1.78
C GLY A 170 -21.47 5.99 -1.52
N SER A 171 -21.48 6.40 -0.25
CA SER A 171 -22.08 7.67 0.22
C SER A 171 -21.18 8.52 1.09
N ASP A 172 -20.02 8.01 1.49
CA ASP A 172 -19.21 8.64 2.52
C ASP A 172 -18.00 9.30 1.85
N ASP A 173 -18.06 10.63 1.71
CA ASP A 173 -16.99 11.49 1.20
C ASP A 173 -15.74 11.51 2.12
N VAL A 174 -15.63 10.58 3.07
CA VAL A 174 -14.55 10.51 4.05
C VAL A 174 -13.57 9.43 3.60
N ILE A 175 -12.38 9.87 3.21
CA ILE A 175 -11.34 9.00 2.73
C ILE A 175 -10.49 8.55 3.93
N PRO A 176 -10.31 7.23 4.15
CA PRO A 176 -9.52 6.72 5.26
C PRO A 176 -8.09 7.27 5.30
N SER A 177 -7.54 7.50 6.49
CA SER A 177 -6.19 8.06 6.67
C SER A 177 -5.10 7.24 5.98
N TRP A 178 -5.23 5.90 5.92
CA TRP A 178 -4.27 5.05 5.23
C TRP A 178 -4.17 5.33 3.73
N ILE A 179 -5.21 5.90 3.11
CA ILE A 179 -5.18 6.34 1.71
C ILE A 179 -4.43 7.68 1.57
N LYS A 180 -4.56 8.57 2.55
CA LYS A 180 -3.83 9.85 2.57
C LYS A 180 -2.33 9.63 2.63
N GLN A 181 -1.90 8.55 3.27
CA GLN A 181 -0.50 8.12 3.27
C GLN A 181 0.04 7.86 1.86
N ASN A 182 -0.78 7.28 0.97
CA ASN A 182 -0.38 7.09 -0.43
C ASN A 182 -0.17 8.42 -1.17
N ALA A 183 -0.97 9.44 -0.84
CA ALA A 183 -0.82 10.77 -1.42
C ALA A 183 0.47 11.46 -0.95
N GLU A 184 0.84 11.32 0.33
CA GLU A 184 2.12 11.79 0.86
C GLU A 184 3.29 11.11 0.14
N TRP A 185 3.30 9.79 0.07
CA TRP A 185 4.37 9.04 -0.59
C TRP A 185 4.48 9.34 -2.08
N TRP A 186 3.36 9.59 -2.75
CA TRP A 186 3.36 10.00 -4.13
C TRP A 186 3.99 11.39 -4.31
N ALA A 187 3.70 12.30 -3.38
CA ALA A 187 4.29 13.63 -3.37
C ALA A 187 5.80 13.60 -3.12
N ASP A 188 6.24 12.77 -2.16
CA ASP A 188 7.66 12.55 -1.84
C ASP A 188 8.41 11.75 -2.92
N GLY A 189 7.71 11.21 -3.92
CA GLY A 189 8.29 10.41 -5.00
C GLY A 189 8.69 8.99 -4.59
N LEU A 190 8.19 8.52 -3.45
CA LEU A 190 8.38 7.15 -2.95
C LEU A 190 7.54 6.14 -3.73
N ILE A 191 6.40 6.57 -4.29
CA ILE A 191 5.59 5.79 -5.22
C ILE A 191 5.40 6.53 -6.56
N SER A 192 5.26 5.78 -7.64
CA SER A 192 5.09 6.35 -8.98
C SER A 192 3.68 6.90 -9.20
N ASP A 193 3.53 7.79 -10.19
CA ASP A 193 2.23 8.32 -10.63
C ASP A 193 1.23 7.19 -10.94
N ARG A 194 1.72 6.07 -11.49
CA ARG A 194 0.91 4.88 -11.77
C ARG A 194 0.37 4.22 -10.50
N VAL A 195 1.21 4.06 -9.47
CA VAL A 195 0.78 3.44 -8.19
C VAL A 195 -0.26 4.34 -7.51
N TYR A 196 -0.01 5.64 -7.50
CA TYR A 196 -0.95 6.62 -6.96
C TYR A 196 -2.28 6.61 -7.70
N VAL A 197 -2.27 6.65 -9.04
CA VAL A 197 -3.49 6.58 -9.86
C VAL A 197 -4.24 5.26 -9.65
N GLY A 198 -3.53 4.14 -9.51
CA GLY A 198 -4.14 2.85 -9.17
C GLY A 198 -4.90 2.89 -7.84
N GLY A 199 -4.34 3.56 -6.82
CA GLY A 199 -5.05 3.82 -5.56
C GLY A 199 -6.33 4.64 -5.75
N ILE A 200 -6.29 5.69 -6.58
CA ILE A 200 -7.48 6.48 -6.91
C ILE A 200 -8.55 5.65 -7.64
N GLN A 201 -8.15 4.77 -8.58
CA GLN A 201 -9.08 3.87 -9.26
C GLN A 201 -9.79 2.94 -8.28
N TRP A 202 -9.06 2.41 -7.30
CA TRP A 202 -9.64 1.54 -6.28
C TRP A 202 -10.67 2.28 -5.43
N LEU A 203 -10.37 3.51 -5.01
CA LEU A 203 -11.30 4.35 -4.25
C LEU A 203 -12.60 4.60 -5.01
N ILE A 204 -12.49 4.88 -6.31
CA ILE A 204 -13.64 5.09 -7.20
C ILE A 204 -14.46 3.80 -7.33
N THR A 205 -13.78 2.68 -7.55
CA THR A 205 -14.41 1.37 -7.74
C THR A 205 -15.18 0.89 -6.51
N ASN A 206 -14.64 1.15 -5.32
CA ASN A 206 -15.27 0.77 -4.07
C ASN A 206 -16.29 1.81 -3.55
N GLY A 207 -16.53 2.89 -4.30
CA GLY A 207 -17.49 3.93 -3.93
C GLY A 207 -17.04 4.80 -2.75
N ILE A 208 -15.77 4.74 -2.37
CA ILE A 208 -15.16 5.58 -1.31
C ILE A 208 -14.88 6.98 -1.85
N MET A 209 -14.53 7.08 -3.14
CA MET A 209 -14.36 8.36 -3.83
C MET A 209 -15.36 8.49 -4.96
N ILE A 210 -16.16 9.55 -4.93
CA ILE A 210 -17.10 9.86 -6.00
C ILE A 210 -16.50 10.91 -6.92
N ILE A 211 -16.14 10.51 -8.14
CA ILE A 211 -15.81 11.41 -9.24
C ILE A 211 -17.10 11.66 -10.03
N SER A 212 -17.58 12.90 -10.00
CA SER A 212 -18.69 13.37 -10.84
C SER A 212 -18.13 14.41 -11.80
N LEU A 213 -17.96 14.01 -13.07
CA LEU A 213 -17.55 14.94 -14.11
C LEU A 213 -18.79 15.70 -14.65
N PRO A 214 -18.68 17.00 -14.95
CA PRO A 214 -19.77 17.79 -15.51
C PRO A 214 -20.16 17.39 -16.93
#